data_AF-A0A9P5U660-F1
#
_entry.id   AF-A0A9P5U660-F1
#
_cell.length_a   1.000
_cell.length_b   1.000
_cell.length_c   1.000
_cell.angle_alpha   90.00
_cell.angle_beta   90.00
_cell.angle_gamma   90.00
#
_symmetry.space_group_name_H-M   'P 1'
#
loop_
_entity.id
_entity.type
_entity.pdbx_description
1 polymer ?
#
loop_
_entity_poly.entity_id
_entity_poly.type
_entity_poly.pdbx_seq_one_letter_code
_entity_poly.pdbx_strand_id
1 'polypeptide(L)'
;IFKNLDKNCPFRELAPGRVKVTSLNGTFTSQNINSHPGIFSALIFRGILFNTEALRELDHSGFFPSLAAWKTFEASHRHKGKTYLVDKLAYGRTNARSTKNADQFWDASKYLHAKLSEPSISFLSIRSYISDTRMSDKKPMFPTFGPLVAYLLAVDLVYAGRLPHPTVHKLATVVSKLGKGAAKAIVKMGL
;
A
#
# COMPACT_ATOMS: atom_id res chain seq x y z
N ILE A 1 -14.26 -10.42 -18.91
CA ILE A 1 -13.97 -8.98 -19.17
C ILE A 1 -13.09 -8.33 -18.09
N PHE A 2 -12.96 -8.87 -16.87
CA PHE A 2 -11.88 -8.46 -15.94
C PHE A 2 -11.17 -9.68 -15.33
N LYS A 3 -10.04 -10.12 -15.92
CA LYS A 3 -9.24 -11.26 -15.40
C LYS A 3 -8.49 -10.92 -14.10
N ASN A 4 -8.42 -9.64 -13.73
CA ASN A 4 -7.72 -9.18 -12.53
C ASN A 4 -8.51 -8.04 -11.87
N LEU A 5 -9.28 -8.36 -10.84
CA LEU A 5 -10.17 -7.42 -10.17
C LEU A 5 -9.41 -6.46 -9.24
N ASP A 6 -8.27 -6.86 -8.67
CA ASP A 6 -7.44 -5.97 -7.86
C ASP A 6 -6.92 -4.77 -8.65
N LYS A 7 -6.62 -4.98 -9.93
CA LYS A 7 -6.11 -3.95 -10.82
C LYS A 7 -7.20 -3.16 -11.55
N ASN A 8 -8.29 -3.82 -11.92
CA ASN A 8 -9.26 -3.26 -12.87
C ASN A 8 -10.65 -3.00 -12.27
N CYS A 9 -10.90 -3.31 -11.00
CA CYS A 9 -12.19 -3.00 -10.40
C CYS A 9 -12.36 -1.48 -10.31
N PRO A 10 -13.41 -0.89 -10.93
CA PRO A 10 -13.67 0.54 -10.83
C PRO A 10 -14.03 0.94 -9.39
N PHE A 11 -14.71 0.04 -8.67
CA PHE A 11 -14.99 0.16 -7.24
C PHE A 11 -13.85 -0.49 -6.45
N ARG A 12 -12.76 0.25 -6.26
CA ARG A 12 -11.53 -0.26 -5.64
C ARG A 12 -11.77 -0.98 -4.31
N GLU A 13 -12.72 -0.52 -3.51
CA GLU A 13 -13.04 -1.13 -2.21
C GLU A 13 -13.71 -2.51 -2.32
N LEU A 14 -14.24 -2.87 -3.50
CA LEU A 14 -14.76 -4.20 -3.81
C LEU A 14 -13.69 -5.14 -4.41
N ALA A 15 -12.46 -4.67 -4.59
CA ALA A 15 -11.37 -5.52 -5.04
C ALA A 15 -11.07 -6.61 -4.00
N PRO A 16 -10.87 -7.89 -4.40
CA PRO A 16 -10.69 -9.00 -3.46
C PRO A 16 -9.57 -8.76 -2.44
N GLY A 17 -8.43 -8.23 -2.88
CA GLY A 17 -7.31 -7.90 -2.02
C GLY A 17 -7.61 -6.77 -1.05
N ARG A 18 -8.45 -5.79 -1.44
CA ARG A 18 -8.92 -4.72 -0.54
C ARG A 18 -9.87 -5.27 0.52
N VAL A 19 -10.91 -5.99 0.10
CA VAL A 19 -11.88 -6.65 0.99
C VAL A 19 -11.16 -7.48 2.06
N LYS A 20 -10.12 -8.23 1.67
CA LYS A 20 -9.35 -9.06 2.59
C LYS A 20 -8.50 -8.28 3.61
N VAL A 21 -7.96 -7.11 3.26
CA VAL A 21 -7.16 -6.31 4.22
C VAL A 21 -8.01 -5.35 5.06
N THR A 22 -9.27 -5.17 4.71
CA THR A 22 -10.26 -4.38 5.46
C THR A 22 -11.25 -5.25 6.25
N SER A 23 -11.20 -6.58 6.11
CA SER A 23 -12.05 -7.49 6.89
C SER A 23 -11.68 -7.48 8.38
N LEU A 24 -12.48 -8.19 9.19
CA LEU A 24 -12.22 -8.34 10.63
C LEU A 24 -10.76 -8.77 10.88
N ASN A 25 -10.12 -8.14 11.87
CA ASN A 25 -8.70 -8.32 12.20
C ASN A 25 -7.71 -7.96 11.06
N GLY A 26 -8.18 -7.30 10.02
CA GLY A 26 -7.37 -6.84 8.91
C GLY A 26 -6.49 -5.65 9.25
N THR A 27 -5.49 -5.42 8.41
CA THR A 27 -4.51 -4.33 8.55
C THR A 27 -5.15 -2.96 8.65
N PHE A 28 -6.22 -2.71 7.89
CA PHE A 28 -6.87 -1.39 7.83
C PHE A 28 -8.06 -1.26 8.78
N THR A 29 -8.17 -2.13 9.78
CA THR A 29 -9.09 -1.90 10.91
C THR A 29 -8.51 -0.82 11.82
N SER A 30 -9.38 -0.04 12.48
CA SER A 30 -8.95 1.01 13.41
C SER A 30 -8.06 0.47 14.54
N GLN A 31 -8.28 -0.78 14.97
CA GLN A 31 -7.44 -1.43 15.98
C GLN A 31 -5.99 -1.61 15.50
N ASN A 32 -5.82 -2.13 14.28
CA ASN A 32 -4.51 -2.50 13.78
C ASN A 32 -3.75 -1.31 13.19
N ILE A 33 -4.41 -0.48 12.36
CA ILE A 33 -3.74 0.61 11.62
C ILE A 33 -3.17 1.71 12.53
N ASN A 34 -3.69 1.81 13.76
CA ASN A 34 -3.21 2.72 14.80
C ASN A 34 -1.95 2.20 15.53
N SER A 35 -1.36 1.09 15.09
CA SER A 35 -0.14 0.51 15.66
C SER A 35 1.01 0.49 14.66
N HIS A 36 2.24 0.42 15.16
CA HIS A 36 3.43 0.22 14.34
C HIS A 36 3.32 -1.05 13.44
N PRO A 37 2.93 -2.23 13.95
CA PRO A 37 2.68 -3.40 13.11
C PRO A 37 1.61 -3.22 12.03
N GLY A 38 0.57 -2.42 12.29
CA GLY A 38 -0.44 -2.11 11.28
C GLY A 38 0.12 -1.28 10.13
N ILE A 39 0.91 -0.25 10.43
CA ILE A 39 1.59 0.54 9.39
C ILE A 39 2.58 -0.34 8.61
N PHE A 40 3.34 -1.21 9.28
CA PHE A 40 4.18 -2.20 8.61
C PHE A 40 3.38 -3.09 7.66
N SER A 41 2.27 -3.65 8.13
CA SER A 41 1.41 -4.52 7.32
C SER A 41 0.80 -3.79 6.12
N ALA A 42 0.49 -2.49 6.26
CA ALA A 42 0.00 -1.67 5.17
C ALA A 42 1.09 -1.45 4.09
N LEU A 43 2.35 -1.29 4.51
CA LEU A 43 3.50 -1.25 3.61
C LEU A 43 3.73 -2.59 2.91
N ILE A 44 3.62 -3.72 3.62
CA ILE A 44 3.70 -5.06 3.04
C ILE A 44 2.60 -5.27 2.00
N PHE A 45 1.35 -4.91 2.33
CA PHE A 45 0.23 -4.98 1.40
C PHE A 45 0.53 -4.18 0.13
N ARG A 46 0.80 -2.87 0.23
CA ARG A 46 0.99 -2.04 -0.97
C ARG A 46 2.30 -2.31 -1.70
N GLY A 47 3.39 -2.56 -0.97
CA GLY A 47 4.74 -2.69 -1.50
C GLY A 47 5.13 -4.10 -1.92
N ILE A 48 4.44 -5.15 -1.46
CA ILE A 48 4.86 -6.55 -1.71
C ILE A 48 3.67 -7.39 -2.20
N LEU A 49 2.58 -7.47 -1.45
CA LEU A 49 1.49 -8.44 -1.70
C LEU A 49 0.35 -7.96 -2.61
N PHE A 50 0.22 -6.66 -2.88
CA PHE A 50 -0.86 -6.16 -3.73
C PHE A 50 -0.82 -6.83 -5.11
N ASN A 51 -1.97 -7.42 -5.48
CA ASN A 51 -2.20 -8.17 -6.71
C ASN A 51 -1.53 -9.56 -6.83
N THR A 52 -1.09 -10.15 -5.72
CA THR A 52 -0.42 -11.46 -5.74
C THR A 52 -1.36 -12.62 -5.44
N GLU A 53 -0.95 -13.84 -5.81
CA GLU A 53 -1.63 -15.07 -5.41
C GLU A 53 -1.55 -15.26 -3.89
N ALA A 54 -0.39 -14.97 -3.29
CA ALA A 54 -0.20 -15.04 -1.85
C ALA A 54 -1.25 -14.22 -1.08
N LEU A 55 -1.57 -13.00 -1.52
CA LEU A 55 -2.60 -12.19 -0.88
C LEU A 55 -3.98 -12.84 -0.93
N ARG A 56 -4.33 -13.47 -2.06
CA ARG A 56 -5.63 -14.13 -2.25
C ARG A 56 -5.75 -15.36 -1.36
N GLU A 57 -4.67 -16.12 -1.25
CA GLU A 57 -4.57 -17.37 -0.49
C GLU A 57 -4.29 -17.19 1.00
N LEU A 58 -4.08 -15.97 1.51
CA LEU A 58 -3.90 -15.76 2.95
C LEU A 58 -5.08 -16.36 3.74
N ASP A 59 -4.75 -17.13 4.77
CA ASP A 59 -5.66 -17.63 5.81
C ASP A 59 -6.06 -16.53 6.81
N HIS A 60 -5.31 -15.42 6.84
CA HIS A 60 -5.57 -14.25 7.67
C HIS A 60 -5.87 -12.98 6.84
N SER A 61 -6.35 -11.93 7.51
CA SER A 61 -6.77 -10.65 6.90
C SER A 61 -5.59 -9.71 6.53
N GLY A 62 -4.42 -10.26 6.19
CA GLY A 62 -3.25 -9.49 5.76
C GLY A 62 -2.54 -8.64 6.81
N PHE A 63 -2.84 -8.84 8.10
CA PHE A 63 -2.11 -8.24 9.22
C PHE A 63 -0.92 -9.13 9.64
N PHE A 64 0.26 -8.53 9.77
CA PHE A 64 1.48 -9.15 10.24
C PHE A 64 1.93 -8.44 11.53
N PRO A 65 1.84 -9.08 12.71
CA PRO A 65 2.09 -8.43 14.01
C PRO A 65 3.57 -8.09 14.24
N SER A 66 4.49 -8.66 13.45
CA SER A 66 5.92 -8.40 13.54
C SER A 66 6.64 -8.70 12.24
N LEU A 67 7.88 -8.19 12.13
CA LEU A 67 8.80 -8.60 11.06
C LEU A 67 9.07 -10.12 11.09
N ALA A 68 9.13 -10.73 12.28
CA ALA A 68 9.31 -12.17 12.41
C ALA A 68 8.11 -12.94 11.83
N ALA A 69 6.88 -12.49 12.10
CA ALA A 69 5.68 -13.09 11.53
C ALA A 69 5.68 -13.03 9.99
N TRP A 70 6.07 -11.89 9.42
CA TRP A 70 6.28 -11.78 7.98
C TRP A 70 7.35 -12.75 7.46
N LYS A 71 8.51 -12.82 8.12
CA LYS A 71 9.62 -13.71 7.70
C LYS A 71 9.21 -15.19 7.75
N THR A 72 8.44 -15.60 8.75
CA THR A 72 7.86 -16.95 8.82
C THR A 72 6.92 -17.21 7.65
N PHE A 73 6.03 -16.27 7.34
CA PHE A 73 5.14 -16.37 6.18
C PHE A 73 5.89 -16.44 4.85
N GLU A 74 6.90 -15.58 4.66
CA GLU A 74 7.74 -15.61 3.45
C GLU A 74 8.49 -16.94 3.32
N ALA A 75 9.05 -17.45 4.42
CA ALA A 75 9.80 -18.70 4.43
C ALA A 75 8.91 -19.89 4.07
N SER A 76 7.71 -19.98 4.66
CA SER A 76 6.78 -21.08 4.41
C SER A 76 6.28 -21.13 2.96
N HIS A 77 6.26 -19.99 2.25
CA HIS A 77 5.77 -19.91 0.87
C HIS A 77 6.86 -19.77 -0.20
N ARG A 78 8.14 -19.76 0.20
CA ARG A 78 9.27 -19.56 -0.72
C ARG A 78 9.30 -20.59 -1.85
N HIS A 79 8.87 -21.82 -1.57
CA HIS A 79 8.81 -22.93 -2.54
C HIS A 79 7.84 -22.69 -3.69
N LYS A 80 6.82 -21.80 -3.53
CA LYS A 80 5.85 -21.44 -4.58
C LYS A 80 6.41 -20.47 -5.64
N GLY A 81 7.64 -19.98 -5.46
CA GLY A 81 8.31 -19.10 -6.41
C GLY A 81 8.10 -17.60 -6.17
N LYS A 82 8.90 -16.78 -6.87
CA LYS A 82 8.97 -15.32 -6.61
C LYS A 82 7.71 -14.54 -6.98
N THR A 83 7.00 -14.98 -8.02
CA THR A 83 5.77 -14.34 -8.52
C THR A 83 4.57 -14.57 -7.60
N TYR A 84 4.60 -15.64 -6.80
CA TYR A 84 3.56 -15.92 -5.80
C TYR A 84 3.49 -14.83 -4.73
N LEU A 85 4.64 -14.38 -4.22
CA LEU A 85 4.73 -13.34 -3.19
C LEU A 85 4.80 -11.92 -3.75
N VAL A 86 5.22 -11.73 -5.01
CA VAL A 86 5.48 -10.41 -5.59
C VAL A 86 5.00 -10.31 -7.03
N ASP A 87 4.06 -9.37 -7.28
CA ASP A 87 3.71 -8.94 -8.62
C ASP A 87 4.44 -7.63 -8.98
N LYS A 88 5.51 -7.78 -9.78
CA LYS A 88 6.32 -6.65 -10.28
C LYS A 88 5.59 -5.74 -11.27
N LEU A 89 4.40 -6.12 -11.75
CA LEU A 89 3.61 -5.38 -12.74
C LEU A 89 2.35 -4.74 -12.16
N ALA A 90 2.10 -4.87 -10.85
CA ALA A 90 0.83 -4.45 -10.25
C ALA A 90 0.51 -2.96 -10.47
N TYR A 91 1.53 -2.10 -10.46
CA TYR A 91 1.40 -0.65 -10.68
C TYR A 91 2.09 -0.17 -11.98
N GLY A 92 2.43 -1.10 -12.88
CA GLY A 92 3.32 -0.87 -14.01
C GLY A 92 4.68 -1.53 -13.80
N ARG A 93 5.54 -1.50 -14.85
CA ARG A 93 6.86 -2.15 -14.81
C ARG A 93 7.75 -1.52 -13.74
N THR A 94 8.25 -2.33 -12.81
CA THR A 94 9.28 -1.93 -11.84
C THR A 94 10.19 -3.11 -11.51
N ASN A 95 11.48 -2.82 -11.27
CA ASN A 95 12.44 -3.80 -10.77
C ASN A 95 12.62 -3.75 -9.25
N ALA A 96 12.07 -2.73 -8.58
CA ALA A 96 12.32 -2.47 -7.16
C ALA A 96 11.41 -3.26 -6.21
N ARG A 97 10.35 -3.91 -6.71
CA ARG A 97 9.41 -4.67 -5.89
C ARG A 97 9.97 -6.04 -5.53
N SER A 98 10.13 -6.31 -4.23
CA SER A 98 10.75 -7.52 -3.71
C SER A 98 10.37 -7.75 -2.25
N THR A 99 10.37 -9.01 -1.81
CA THR A 99 10.26 -9.39 -0.39
C THR A 99 11.41 -8.85 0.45
N LYS A 100 12.58 -8.61 -0.17
CA LYS A 100 13.77 -8.01 0.46
C LYS A 100 13.53 -6.60 1.04
N ASN A 101 12.44 -5.93 0.65
CA ASN A 101 12.10 -4.61 1.18
C ASN A 101 11.48 -4.68 2.59
N ALA A 102 11.15 -5.86 3.12
CA ALA A 102 10.42 -6.01 4.37
C ALA A 102 11.15 -5.46 5.59
N ASP A 103 12.45 -5.72 5.75
CA ASP A 103 13.25 -5.15 6.85
C ASP A 103 13.21 -3.63 6.81
N GLN A 104 13.40 -3.04 5.63
CA GLN A 104 13.32 -1.59 5.46
C GLN A 104 11.92 -1.05 5.74
N PHE A 105 10.85 -1.75 5.33
CA PHE A 105 9.48 -1.35 5.66
C PHE A 105 9.19 -1.44 7.16
N TRP A 106 9.77 -2.41 7.87
CA TRP A 106 9.64 -2.51 9.32
C TRP A 106 10.23 -1.28 10.01
N ASP A 107 11.39 -0.81 9.59
CA ASP A 107 12.00 0.41 10.14
C ASP A 107 11.25 1.67 9.70
N ALA A 108 10.95 1.80 8.39
CA ALA A 108 10.23 2.93 7.84
C ALA A 108 8.83 3.11 8.46
N SER A 109 8.16 2.02 8.82
CA SER A 109 6.86 2.07 9.48
C SER A 109 6.90 2.71 10.87
N LYS A 110 8.02 2.66 11.59
CA LYS A 110 8.19 3.37 12.88
C LYS A 110 8.08 4.88 12.66
N TYR A 111 8.83 5.39 11.69
CA TYR A 111 8.84 6.81 11.34
C TYR A 111 7.51 7.27 10.75
N LEU A 112 6.90 6.47 9.86
CA LEU A 112 5.58 6.78 9.33
C LEU A 112 4.51 6.77 10.42
N HIS A 113 4.55 5.81 11.35
CA HIS A 113 3.62 5.77 12.48
C HIS A 113 3.73 7.02 13.35
N ALA A 114 4.96 7.46 13.68
CA ALA A 114 5.21 8.70 14.40
C ALA A 114 4.70 9.93 13.62
N LYS A 115 4.99 10.00 12.32
CA LYS A 115 4.52 11.09 11.44
C LYS A 115 2.99 11.20 11.42
N LEU A 116 2.29 10.06 11.43
CA LEU A 116 0.83 10.00 11.45
C LEU A 116 0.20 10.45 12.77
N SER A 117 0.99 10.61 13.84
CA SER A 117 0.53 11.09 15.15
C SER A 117 0.72 12.60 15.32
N GLU A 118 1.20 13.32 14.30
CA GLU A 118 1.37 14.77 14.37
C GLU A 118 0.01 15.52 14.35
N PRO A 119 -0.21 16.54 15.21
CA PRO A 119 -1.51 17.21 15.37
C PRO A 119 -2.09 17.91 14.12
N SER A 120 -1.25 18.18 13.12
CA SER A 120 -1.63 18.89 11.88
C SER A 120 -1.36 18.06 10.62
N ILE A 121 -1.34 16.73 10.77
CA ILE A 121 -1.06 15.85 9.64
C ILE A 121 -2.16 15.94 8.58
N SER A 122 -1.75 15.92 7.31
CA SER A 122 -2.67 16.03 6.18
C SER A 122 -2.42 14.91 5.17
N PHE A 123 -3.45 14.62 4.37
CA PHE A 123 -3.33 13.69 3.25
C PHE A 123 -2.14 14.00 2.33
N LEU A 124 -1.96 15.28 1.99
CA LEU A 124 -0.89 15.71 1.07
C LEU A 124 0.49 15.58 1.71
N SER A 125 0.62 15.96 2.99
CA SER A 125 1.91 15.86 3.69
C SER A 125 2.34 14.41 3.86
N ILE A 126 1.43 13.48 4.15
CA ILE A 126 1.78 12.05 4.21
C ILE A 126 2.11 11.48 2.84
N ARG A 127 1.35 11.82 1.80
CA ARG A 127 1.65 11.35 0.44
C ARG A 127 3.07 11.78 0.04
N SER A 128 3.42 13.05 0.22
CA SER A 128 4.76 13.56 -0.08
C SER A 128 5.82 12.97 0.82
N TYR A 129 5.55 12.82 2.12
CA TYR A 129 6.47 12.16 3.04
C TYR A 129 6.83 10.75 2.54
N ILE A 130 5.84 9.95 2.15
CA ILE A 130 6.06 8.59 1.65
C ILE A 130 6.85 8.58 0.32
N SER A 131 6.54 9.48 -0.62
CA SER A 131 7.19 9.47 -1.95
C SER A 131 8.57 10.13 -1.99
N ASP A 132 8.81 11.10 -1.10
CA ASP A 132 9.92 12.05 -1.24
C ASP A 132 11.00 11.83 -0.18
N THR A 133 10.68 11.17 0.94
CA THR A 133 11.66 10.90 1.99
C THR A 133 12.75 9.95 1.50
N ARG A 134 13.99 10.31 1.82
CA ARG A 134 15.21 9.54 1.50
C ARG A 134 15.96 9.20 2.77
N MET A 135 16.68 8.09 2.75
CA MET A 135 17.69 7.74 3.74
C MET A 135 18.96 8.58 3.51
N SER A 136 19.93 8.47 4.42
CA SER A 136 21.22 9.19 4.34
C SER A 136 21.98 8.91 3.04
N ASP A 137 21.86 7.71 2.49
CA ASP A 137 22.46 7.29 1.21
C ASP A 137 21.66 7.74 -0.03
N LYS A 138 20.71 8.66 0.14
CA LYS A 138 19.79 9.19 -0.88
C LYS A 138 18.83 8.14 -1.47
N LYS A 139 18.79 6.89 -0.98
CA LYS A 139 17.80 5.92 -1.43
C LYS A 139 16.41 6.24 -0.84
N PRO A 140 15.31 5.89 -1.53
CA PRO A 140 13.97 6.03 -0.98
C PRO A 140 13.82 5.31 0.36
N MET A 141 13.26 5.99 1.37
CA MET A 141 12.92 5.35 2.66
C MET A 141 11.82 4.29 2.47
N PHE A 142 10.89 4.52 1.54
CA PHE A 142 9.82 3.59 1.17
C PHE A 142 10.09 3.07 -0.25
N PRO A 143 10.88 2.00 -0.42
CA PRO A 143 11.20 1.47 -1.74
C PRO A 143 9.91 1.07 -2.45
N THR A 144 9.81 1.34 -3.75
CA THR A 144 8.61 1.15 -4.61
C THR A 144 7.44 2.11 -4.39
N PHE A 145 7.46 2.95 -3.35
CA PHE A 145 6.40 3.93 -3.10
C PHE A 145 6.58 5.21 -3.92
N GLY A 146 6.49 5.08 -5.24
CA GLY A 146 6.40 6.25 -6.12
C GLY A 146 5.10 7.04 -5.91
N PRO A 147 4.90 8.15 -6.65
CA PRO A 147 3.77 9.06 -6.43
C PRO A 147 2.38 8.40 -6.42
N LEU A 148 2.18 7.35 -7.22
CA LEU A 148 0.92 6.60 -7.28
C LEU A 148 0.73 5.71 -6.04
N VAL A 149 1.73 4.93 -5.67
CA VAL A 149 1.61 3.98 -4.54
C VAL A 149 1.52 4.74 -3.21
N ALA A 150 2.26 5.84 -3.08
CA ALA A 150 2.15 6.77 -1.94
C ALA A 150 0.74 7.36 -1.84
N TYR A 151 0.16 7.80 -2.96
CA TYR A 151 -1.24 8.23 -3.02
C TYR A 151 -2.21 7.13 -2.58
N LEU A 152 -2.06 5.91 -3.11
CA LEU A 152 -2.95 4.80 -2.78
C LEU A 152 -2.90 4.44 -1.29
N LEU A 153 -1.70 4.39 -0.69
CA LEU A 153 -1.56 4.17 0.75
C LEU A 153 -2.19 5.30 1.56
N ALA A 154 -1.99 6.56 1.17
CA ALA A 154 -2.63 7.69 1.84
C ALA A 154 -4.17 7.60 1.79
N VAL A 155 -4.74 7.17 0.66
CA VAL A 155 -6.19 6.94 0.55
C VAL A 155 -6.63 5.80 1.46
N ASP A 156 -5.86 4.71 1.53
CA ASP A 156 -6.21 3.59 2.43
C ASP A 156 -6.21 4.02 3.90
N LEU A 157 -5.26 4.87 4.30
CA LEU A 157 -5.18 5.45 5.65
C LEU A 157 -6.36 6.38 5.95
N VAL A 158 -6.86 7.13 4.95
CA VAL A 158 -8.08 7.94 5.09
C VAL A 158 -9.30 7.03 5.32
N TYR A 159 -9.46 5.99 4.51
CA TYR A 159 -10.57 5.05 4.68
C TYR A 159 -10.52 4.29 6.01
N ALA A 160 -9.31 4.02 6.52
CA ALA A 160 -9.11 3.41 7.83
C ALA A 160 -9.27 4.40 9.00
N GLY A 161 -9.63 5.66 8.74
CA GLY A 161 -9.79 6.70 9.77
C GLY A 161 -8.50 7.22 10.40
N ARG A 162 -7.33 6.83 9.86
CA ARG A 162 -6.01 7.25 10.37
C ARG A 162 -5.58 8.61 9.83
N LEU A 163 -6.17 9.07 8.73
CA LEU A 163 -5.90 10.37 8.14
C LEU A 163 -7.18 11.16 7.88
N PRO A 164 -7.14 12.50 8.02
CA PRO A 164 -8.27 13.34 7.66
C PRO A 164 -8.53 13.27 6.14
N HIS A 165 -9.80 13.31 5.77
CA HIS A 165 -10.21 13.34 4.38
C HIS A 165 -9.71 14.62 3.70
N PRO A 166 -9.04 14.54 2.53
CA PRO A 166 -8.74 15.73 1.75
C PRO A 166 -10.03 16.33 1.18
N THR A 167 -10.04 17.63 0.94
CA THR A 167 -11.13 18.25 0.18
C THR A 167 -11.15 17.73 -1.25
N VAL A 168 -12.33 17.71 -1.88
CA VAL A 168 -12.52 17.27 -3.28
C VAL A 168 -11.56 18.02 -4.21
N HIS A 169 -11.41 19.34 -4.04
CA HIS A 169 -10.51 20.16 -4.85
C HIS A 169 -9.04 19.74 -4.73
N LYS A 170 -8.55 19.49 -3.50
CA LYS A 170 -7.18 18.99 -3.27
C LYS A 170 -6.99 17.61 -3.89
N LEU A 171 -7.99 16.74 -3.75
CA LEU A 171 -7.95 15.39 -4.32
C LEU A 171 -7.93 15.42 -5.86
N ALA A 172 -8.81 16.21 -6.48
CA ALA A 172 -8.88 16.39 -7.94
C ALA A 172 -7.57 16.93 -8.51
N THR A 173 -6.94 17.90 -7.82
CA THR A 173 -5.63 18.43 -8.21
C THR A 173 -4.55 17.34 -8.21
N VAL A 174 -4.52 16.50 -7.17
CA VAL A 174 -3.56 15.38 -7.10
C VAL A 174 -3.82 14.35 -8.18
N VAL A 175 -5.08 13.97 -8.40
CA VAL A 175 -5.47 12.96 -9.41
C VAL A 175 -5.13 13.46 -10.82
N SER A 176 -5.43 14.72 -11.13
CA SER A 176 -5.09 15.37 -12.40
C SER A 176 -3.57 15.36 -12.63
N LYS A 177 -2.78 15.80 -11.64
CA LYS A 177 -1.30 15.79 -11.72
C LYS A 177 -0.70 14.39 -11.82
N LEU A 178 -1.31 13.39 -11.18
CA LEU A 178 -0.81 12.02 -11.21
C LEU A 178 -0.95 11.38 -12.60
N GLY A 179 -2.00 11.72 -13.37
CA GLY A 179 -2.21 11.23 -14.74
C GLY A 179 -2.15 9.70 -14.88
N LYS A 180 -2.46 8.96 -13.80
CA LYS A 180 -2.25 7.51 -13.67
C LYS A 180 -3.49 6.85 -13.07
N GLY A 181 -3.60 5.53 -13.22
CA GLY A 181 -4.73 4.76 -12.69
C GLY A 181 -6.05 5.14 -13.37
N ALA A 182 -7.09 5.38 -12.57
CA ALA A 182 -8.45 5.68 -13.05
C ALA A 182 -8.51 6.92 -13.96
N ALA A 183 -7.77 8.00 -13.67
CA ALA A 183 -7.72 9.18 -14.53
C ALA A 183 -7.23 8.85 -15.94
N LYS A 184 -6.18 8.02 -16.06
CA LYS A 184 -5.70 7.54 -17.35
C LYS A 184 -6.71 6.63 -18.05
N ALA A 185 -7.46 5.83 -17.28
CA ALA A 185 -8.50 4.96 -17.84
C ALA A 185 -9.67 5.78 -18.40
N ILE A 186 -10.12 6.81 -17.67
CA ILE A 186 -11.19 7.74 -18.06
C ILE A 186 -10.79 8.51 -19.34
N VAL A 187 -9.60 9.12 -19.36
CA VAL A 187 -9.06 9.78 -20.57
C VAL A 187 -8.97 8.80 -21.74
N LYS A 188 -8.55 7.55 -21.50
CA LYS A 188 -8.49 6.51 -22.55
C LYS A 188 -9.88 6.08 -23.04
N MET A 189 -10.92 6.27 -22.23
CA MET A 189 -12.32 6.01 -22.58
C MET A 189 -13.00 7.20 -23.27
N GLY A 190 -12.31 8.34 -23.44
CA GLY A 190 -12.86 9.54 -24.07
C GLY A 190 -13.88 10.29 -23.19
N LEU A 191 -13.81 10.06 -21.88
CA LEU A 191 -14.64 10.71 -20.85
C LEU A 191 -13.86 11.80 -20.12
#